data_AF-A0A6G7VC78-F1
#
_entry.id   AF-A0A6G7VC78-F1
#
_cell.length_a   1.000
_cell.length_b   1.000
_cell.length_c   1.000
_cell.angle_alpha   90.00
_cell.angle_beta   90.00
_cell.angle_gamma   90.00
#
_symmetry.space_group_name_H-M   'P 1'
#
loop_
_entity.id
_entity.type
_entity.pdbx_description
1 polymer ?
#
loop_
_entity_poly.entity_id
_entity_poly.type
_entity_poly.pdbx_seq_one_letter_code
_entity_poly.pdbx_strand_id
1 'polypeptide(L)'
;MPEPTPVSSSSPFWKLIALALLLSLIGIYALYSWYDNRLQAQIAEKDALLVQQSSRIKEAEAKRLAAEEALQASRAEIDQLRAEFQAERQSLNDQIRLLEEARMGLGQDLEGIKAAHTKALAEERRKTAEAIAERDRLQAELTAAHQRVEQLQADLRRVTQLVAETAEGHRKRIAELERHLNERISLARTIPEDAELLRTLQQLGLTSTPAAQTAESQALAAELESARAELAQLHQEYLALRSQFEETQNALEQERAALALQNQQSESRDVQERAKLERIAHLESELAAVQQAHAELQKAQTSMQETLAEREQRIAQLQAELEIVRAAPDQAEALAAAESRIRELEALHAQSLQEQTDLQQALETTRARLTELESTLQEKETQARAPSDLQALAEAQARIETLNTELGEARARLSALEAELAVKGQQAQAAGDAAGALKRLRTLIADLARLQATFTEQGLLVRFAESELRFAPGRTELPAGELPNLDCLAELLKTYPELKARIEGHTDSSGNPSLNQTLSQGRAEAVRAALIARGIDPERLSAQGLGPSRPLAANATAEGRAKNRRVEIYLIE
;
A
#
# COMPACT_ATOMS: atom_id res chain seq x y z
N MET A 1 -53.63 -78.69 125.75
CA MET A 1 -54.10 -79.48 124.59
C MET A 1 -54.32 -78.50 123.45
N PRO A 2 -53.78 -78.72 122.24
CA PRO A 2 -52.38 -78.57 121.83
C PRO A 2 -52.13 -77.34 120.92
N GLU A 3 -50.85 -76.96 120.75
CA GLU A 3 -50.33 -75.97 119.79
C GLU A 3 -50.45 -76.43 118.32
N PRO A 4 -50.56 -75.53 117.34
CA PRO A 4 -50.41 -75.85 115.92
C PRO A 4 -48.92 -75.93 115.51
N THR A 5 -48.58 -77.03 114.84
CA THR A 5 -47.27 -77.33 114.25
C THR A 5 -46.99 -76.51 112.98
N PRO A 6 -45.71 -76.21 112.67
CA PRO A 6 -45.34 -75.54 111.41
C PRO A 6 -45.25 -76.54 110.25
N VAL A 7 -45.76 -76.13 109.07
CA VAL A 7 -45.73 -76.93 107.83
C VAL A 7 -44.39 -76.76 107.10
N SER A 8 -43.92 -77.89 106.57
CA SER A 8 -42.62 -78.21 106.00
C SER A 8 -42.39 -77.77 104.55
N SER A 9 -41.15 -77.34 104.27
CA SER A 9 -40.30 -77.57 103.08
C SER A 9 -40.85 -77.33 101.65
N SER A 10 -40.41 -76.23 101.04
CA SER A 10 -40.37 -76.06 99.57
C SER A 10 -39.37 -77.04 98.94
N SER A 11 -39.78 -77.83 97.94
CA SER A 11 -38.93 -78.78 97.19
C SER A 11 -37.70 -78.10 96.55
N PRO A 12 -36.49 -78.67 96.68
CA PRO A 12 -35.25 -78.13 96.08
C PRO A 12 -35.26 -78.09 94.55
N PHE A 13 -36.13 -78.85 93.88
CA PHE A 13 -36.25 -78.89 92.42
C PHE A 13 -36.70 -77.56 91.81
N TRP A 14 -37.75 -76.94 92.37
CA TRP A 14 -38.29 -75.68 91.85
C TRP A 14 -37.36 -74.47 92.09
N LYS A 15 -36.52 -74.52 93.14
CA LYS A 15 -35.49 -73.51 93.39
C LYS A 15 -34.39 -73.52 92.33
N LEU A 16 -33.99 -74.71 91.86
CA LEU A 16 -33.00 -74.85 90.80
C LEU A 16 -33.54 -74.38 89.44
N ILE A 17 -34.80 -74.66 89.13
CA ILE A 17 -35.45 -74.14 87.91
C ILE A 17 -35.58 -72.61 87.97
N ALA A 18 -36.02 -72.05 89.09
CA ALA A 18 -36.11 -70.61 89.27
C ALA A 18 -34.74 -69.92 89.14
N LEU A 19 -33.68 -70.53 89.69
CA LEU A 19 -32.31 -70.05 89.55
C LEU A 19 -31.82 -70.12 88.10
N ALA A 20 -32.10 -71.21 87.38
CA ALA A 20 -31.74 -71.36 85.98
C ALA A 20 -32.47 -70.35 85.07
N LEU A 21 -33.75 -70.09 85.33
CA LEU A 21 -34.53 -69.06 84.63
C LEU A 21 -34.01 -67.65 84.95
N LEU A 22 -33.65 -67.37 86.20
CA LEU A 22 -33.05 -66.09 86.60
C LEU A 22 -31.70 -65.87 85.91
N LEU A 23 -30.83 -66.88 85.88
CA LEU A 23 -29.54 -66.81 85.20
C LEU A 23 -29.69 -66.66 83.68
N SER A 24 -30.68 -67.34 83.08
CA SER A 24 -31.04 -67.15 81.68
C SER A 24 -31.52 -65.73 81.40
N LEU A 25 -32.40 -65.18 82.26
CA LEU A 25 -32.90 -63.81 82.13
C LEU A 25 -31.78 -62.77 82.28
N ILE A 26 -30.86 -62.98 83.23
CA ILE A 26 -29.65 -62.16 83.41
C ILE A 26 -28.75 -62.25 82.17
N GLY A 27 -28.56 -63.44 81.61
CA GLY A 27 -27.80 -63.65 80.37
C GLY A 27 -28.43 -62.94 79.16
N ILE A 28 -29.74 -63.01 79.01
CA ILE A 28 -30.49 -62.30 77.96
C ILE A 28 -30.38 -60.79 78.14
N TYR A 29 -30.53 -60.29 79.37
CA TYR A 29 -30.40 -58.87 79.67
C TYR A 29 -28.97 -58.36 79.41
N ALA A 30 -27.95 -59.13 79.81
CA ALA A 30 -26.55 -58.81 79.55
C ALA A 30 -26.23 -58.79 78.05
N LEU A 31 -26.79 -59.75 77.29
CA LEU A 31 -26.65 -59.78 75.83
C LEU A 31 -27.36 -58.61 75.15
N TYR A 32 -28.56 -58.25 75.61
CA TYR A 32 -29.31 -57.10 75.11
C TYR A 32 -28.57 -55.79 75.40
N SER A 33 -28.09 -55.60 76.63
CA SER A 33 -27.26 -54.45 77.04
C SER A 33 -25.97 -54.34 76.23
N TRP A 34 -25.28 -55.47 75.98
CA TRP A 34 -24.08 -55.48 75.15
C TRP A 34 -24.37 -55.10 73.70
N TYR A 35 -25.48 -55.61 73.15
CA TYR A 35 -25.90 -55.31 71.79
C TYR A 35 -26.33 -53.83 71.65
N ASP A 36 -27.11 -53.30 72.59
CA ASP A 36 -27.58 -51.91 72.61
C ASP A 36 -26.40 -50.92 72.72
N ASN A 37 -25.46 -51.16 73.63
CA ASN A 37 -24.26 -50.33 73.75
C ASN A 37 -23.39 -50.35 72.48
N ARG A 38 -23.25 -51.51 71.84
CA ARG A 38 -22.49 -51.63 70.58
C ARG A 38 -23.21 -50.93 69.43
N LEU A 39 -24.54 -51.00 69.39
CA LEU A 39 -25.36 -50.32 68.40
C LEU A 39 -25.29 -48.80 68.57
N GLN A 40 -25.41 -48.29 69.79
CA GLN A 40 -25.29 -46.86 70.09
C GLN A 40 -23.89 -46.31 69.76
N ALA A 41 -22.83 -47.08 70.04
CA ALA A 41 -21.47 -46.70 69.66
C ALA A 41 -21.30 -46.61 68.13
N GLN A 42 -21.86 -47.56 67.38
CA GLN A 42 -21.84 -47.53 65.91
C GLN A 42 -22.68 -46.37 65.33
N ILE A 43 -23.80 -46.02 65.96
CA ILE A 43 -24.62 -44.87 65.55
C ILE A 43 -23.84 -43.57 65.81
N ALA A 44 -23.26 -43.39 66.99
CA ALA A 44 -22.49 -42.19 67.32
C ALA A 44 -21.26 -41.99 66.41
N GLU A 45 -20.55 -43.07 66.07
CA GLU A 45 -19.44 -43.02 65.12
C GLU A 45 -19.92 -42.58 63.72
N LYS A 46 -21.05 -43.12 63.24
CA LYS A 46 -21.63 -42.74 61.96
C LYS A 46 -22.14 -41.30 61.94
N ASP A 47 -22.76 -40.84 63.02
CA ASP A 47 -23.26 -39.47 63.14
C ASP A 47 -22.11 -38.45 63.17
N ALA A 48 -21.02 -38.75 63.87
CA ALA A 48 -19.82 -37.92 63.87
C ALA A 48 -19.22 -37.81 62.45
N LEU A 49 -19.21 -38.92 61.70
CA LEU A 49 -18.72 -38.96 60.33
C LEU A 49 -19.64 -38.17 59.39
N LEU A 50 -20.97 -38.25 59.57
CA LEU A 50 -21.94 -37.45 58.81
C LEU A 50 -21.78 -35.94 59.07
N VAL A 51 -21.56 -35.53 60.31
CA VAL A 51 -21.32 -34.12 60.66
C VAL A 51 -20.02 -33.62 60.01
N GLN A 52 -18.95 -34.41 60.05
CA GLN A 52 -17.67 -34.08 59.42
C GLN A 52 -17.78 -33.98 57.88
N GLN A 53 -18.54 -34.87 57.25
CA GLN A 53 -18.78 -34.80 55.81
C GLN A 53 -19.65 -33.58 55.45
N SER A 54 -20.68 -33.29 56.25
CA SER A 54 -21.53 -32.12 56.06
C SER A 54 -20.75 -30.80 56.15
N SER A 55 -19.81 -30.67 57.10
CA SER A 55 -18.99 -29.46 57.20
C SER A 55 -18.04 -29.30 56.00
N ARG A 56 -17.41 -30.39 55.54
CA ARG A 56 -16.57 -30.38 54.33
C ARG A 56 -17.36 -30.00 53.08
N ILE A 57 -18.59 -30.48 52.95
CA ILE A 57 -19.48 -30.12 51.84
C ILE A 57 -19.82 -28.62 51.89
N LYS A 58 -20.17 -28.08 53.07
CA LYS A 58 -20.47 -26.64 53.24
C LYS A 58 -19.26 -25.76 52.91
N GLU A 59 -18.07 -26.14 53.36
CA GLU A 59 -16.83 -25.40 53.03
C GLU A 59 -16.51 -25.45 51.53
N ALA A 60 -16.71 -26.60 50.89
CA ALA A 60 -16.53 -26.74 49.45
C ALA A 60 -17.54 -25.90 48.65
N GLU A 61 -18.81 -25.85 49.10
CA GLU A 61 -19.84 -25.00 48.50
C GLU A 61 -19.57 -23.51 48.66
N ALA A 62 -19.08 -23.08 49.83
CA ALA A 62 -18.70 -21.69 50.06
C ALA A 62 -17.52 -21.26 49.16
N LYS A 63 -16.49 -22.10 49.03
CA LYS A 63 -15.37 -21.86 48.11
C LYS A 63 -15.82 -21.81 46.65
N ARG A 64 -16.81 -22.64 46.28
CA ARG A 64 -17.38 -22.65 44.93
C ARG A 64 -18.10 -21.34 44.62
N LEU A 65 -18.95 -20.87 45.54
CA LEU A 65 -19.72 -19.64 45.34
C LEU A 65 -18.78 -18.43 45.18
N ALA A 66 -17.75 -18.33 46.02
CA ALA A 66 -16.74 -17.28 45.91
C ALA A 66 -15.97 -17.33 44.57
N ALA A 67 -15.66 -18.53 44.06
CA ALA A 67 -15.01 -18.69 42.76
C ALA A 67 -15.95 -18.35 41.58
N GLU A 68 -17.24 -18.68 41.68
CA GLU A 68 -18.26 -18.33 40.68
C GLU A 68 -18.46 -16.79 40.62
N GLU A 69 -18.50 -16.12 41.77
CA GLU A 69 -18.57 -14.65 41.87
C GLU A 69 -17.31 -13.98 41.28
N ALA A 70 -16.12 -14.47 41.60
CA ALA A 70 -14.87 -13.96 41.05
C ALA A 70 -14.79 -14.12 39.52
N LEU A 71 -15.28 -15.24 38.98
CA LEU A 71 -15.34 -15.48 37.55
C LEU A 71 -16.34 -14.54 36.85
N GLN A 72 -17.50 -14.28 37.48
CA GLN A 72 -18.46 -13.31 36.95
C GLN A 72 -17.91 -11.88 36.93
N ALA A 73 -17.22 -11.47 38.01
CA ALA A 73 -16.56 -10.18 38.08
C ALA A 73 -15.50 -10.02 36.97
N SER A 74 -14.64 -11.03 36.79
CA SER A 74 -13.62 -11.01 35.72
C SER A 74 -14.22 -10.98 34.31
N ARG A 75 -15.35 -11.67 34.09
CA ARG A 75 -16.07 -11.59 32.80
C ARG A 75 -16.64 -10.21 32.53
N ALA A 76 -17.26 -9.58 33.53
CA ALA A 76 -17.79 -8.22 33.39
C ALA A 76 -16.68 -7.21 33.08
N GLU A 77 -15.52 -7.35 33.72
CA GLU A 77 -14.35 -6.50 33.46
C GLU A 77 -13.80 -6.69 32.03
N ILE A 78 -13.73 -7.92 31.54
CA ILE A 78 -13.31 -8.23 30.15
C ILE A 78 -14.29 -7.62 29.13
N ASP A 79 -15.60 -7.72 29.39
CA ASP A 79 -16.62 -7.16 28.48
C ASP A 79 -16.60 -5.63 28.47
N GLN A 80 -16.35 -4.99 29.62
CA GLN A 80 -16.16 -3.55 29.70
C GLN A 80 -14.92 -3.10 28.92
N LEU A 81 -13.77 -3.76 29.12
CA LEU A 81 -12.54 -3.46 28.39
C LEU A 81 -12.70 -3.66 26.88
N ARG A 82 -13.46 -4.67 26.45
CA ARG A 82 -13.78 -4.86 25.02
C ARG A 82 -14.61 -3.71 24.45
N ALA A 83 -15.59 -3.22 25.19
CA ALA A 83 -16.43 -2.11 24.76
C ALA A 83 -15.63 -0.80 24.66
N GLU A 84 -14.78 -0.51 25.66
CA GLU A 84 -13.88 0.64 25.66
C GLU A 84 -12.90 0.57 24.47
N PHE A 85 -12.30 -0.59 24.23
CA PHE A 85 -11.42 -0.81 23.09
C PHE A 85 -12.13 -0.62 21.74
N GLN A 86 -13.35 -1.16 21.60
CA GLN A 86 -14.11 -1.00 20.36
C GLN A 86 -14.42 0.47 20.08
N ALA A 87 -14.77 1.25 21.11
CA ALA A 87 -15.00 2.68 20.99
C ALA A 87 -13.72 3.44 20.60
N GLU A 88 -12.59 3.12 21.24
CA GLU A 88 -11.30 3.75 20.92
C GLU A 88 -10.83 3.40 19.51
N ARG A 89 -10.99 2.14 19.08
CA ARG A 89 -10.69 1.70 17.71
C ARG A 89 -11.54 2.43 16.68
N GLN A 90 -12.83 2.62 16.95
CA GLN A 90 -13.72 3.38 16.07
C GLN A 90 -13.26 4.84 15.97
N SER A 91 -12.95 5.49 17.09
CA SER A 91 -12.42 6.85 17.11
C SER A 91 -11.11 6.98 16.33
N LEU A 92 -10.18 6.04 16.48
CA LEU A 92 -8.91 6.01 15.74
C LEU A 92 -9.13 5.81 14.24
N ASN A 93 -10.03 4.92 13.84
CA ASN A 93 -10.37 4.72 12.43
C ASN A 93 -11.00 5.98 11.81
N ASP A 94 -11.87 6.67 12.54
CA ASP A 94 -12.47 7.92 12.07
C ASP A 94 -11.41 9.03 11.94
N GLN A 95 -10.45 9.12 12.88
CA GLN A 95 -9.32 10.03 12.77
C GLN A 95 -8.43 9.70 11.57
N ILE A 96 -8.09 8.43 11.35
CA ILE A 96 -7.32 7.99 10.18
C ILE A 96 -8.03 8.39 8.89
N ARG A 97 -9.35 8.17 8.81
CA ARG A 97 -10.14 8.57 7.63
C ARG A 97 -10.07 10.07 7.38
N LEU A 98 -10.24 10.90 8.42
CA LEU A 98 -10.15 12.35 8.30
C LEU A 98 -8.76 12.83 7.87
N LEU A 99 -7.69 12.20 8.39
CA LEU A 99 -6.32 12.51 8.00
C LEU A 99 -6.03 12.08 6.56
N GLU A 100 -6.57 10.94 6.11
CA GLU A 100 -6.47 10.49 4.71
C GLU A 100 -7.23 11.42 3.77
N GLU A 101 -8.43 11.85 4.13
CA GLU A 101 -9.21 12.85 3.39
C GLU A 101 -8.45 14.18 3.30
N ALA A 102 -7.89 14.68 4.41
CA ALA A 102 -7.10 15.90 4.43
C ALA A 102 -5.81 15.78 3.60
N ARG A 103 -5.12 14.64 3.66
CA ARG A 103 -3.93 14.34 2.85
C ARG A 103 -4.28 14.31 1.36
N MET A 104 -5.39 13.68 1.00
CA MET A 104 -5.85 13.65 -0.39
C MET A 104 -6.23 15.05 -0.89
N GLY A 105 -6.92 15.85 -0.07
CA GLY A 105 -7.23 17.25 -0.37
C GLY A 105 -5.97 18.07 -0.62
N LEU A 106 -4.99 18.00 0.28
CA LEU A 106 -3.70 18.67 0.10
C LEU A 106 -2.93 18.17 -1.13
N GLY A 107 -3.02 16.87 -1.44
CA GLY A 107 -2.45 16.30 -2.66
C GLY A 107 -3.07 16.90 -3.92
N GLN A 108 -4.40 17.05 -3.94
CA GLN A 108 -5.12 17.69 -5.03
C GLN A 108 -4.81 19.18 -5.14
N ASP A 109 -4.72 19.89 -4.02
CA ASP A 109 -4.31 21.30 -3.99
C ASP A 109 -2.89 21.47 -4.54
N LEU A 110 -1.97 20.56 -4.19
CA LEU A 110 -0.59 20.59 -4.67
C LEU A 110 -0.49 20.28 -6.17
N GLU A 111 -1.30 19.36 -6.69
CA GLU A 111 -1.44 19.16 -8.14
C GLU A 111 -2.08 20.38 -8.82
N GLY A 112 -3.07 21.01 -8.20
CA GLY A 112 -3.67 22.24 -8.67
C GLY A 112 -2.67 23.39 -8.77
N ILE A 113 -1.82 23.57 -7.75
CA ILE A 113 -0.73 24.55 -7.74
C ILE A 113 0.30 24.21 -8.82
N LYS A 114 0.69 22.95 -8.97
CA LYS A 114 1.60 22.52 -10.06
C LYS A 114 1.01 22.84 -11.44
N ALA A 115 -0.27 22.53 -11.66
CA ALA A 115 -0.96 22.79 -12.92
C ALA A 115 -1.14 24.30 -13.20
N ALA A 116 -1.42 25.10 -12.17
CA ALA A 116 -1.47 26.55 -12.27
C ALA A 116 -0.08 27.11 -12.62
N HIS A 117 0.97 26.58 -12.01
CA HIS A 117 2.34 26.99 -12.29
C HIS A 117 2.79 26.60 -13.71
N THR A 118 2.50 25.39 -14.19
CA THR A 118 2.83 25.00 -15.58
C THR A 118 2.08 25.86 -16.59
N LYS A 119 0.82 26.22 -16.30
CA LYS A 119 0.05 27.14 -17.12
C LYS A 119 0.65 28.56 -17.11
N ALA A 120 1.01 29.08 -15.93
CA ALA A 120 1.67 30.38 -15.81
C ALA A 120 3.04 30.40 -16.52
N LEU A 121 3.82 29.32 -16.40
CA LEU A 121 5.10 29.16 -17.09
C LEU A 121 4.91 29.10 -18.60
N ALA A 122 3.89 28.38 -19.09
CA ALA A 122 3.56 28.35 -20.53
C ALA A 122 3.10 29.72 -21.05
N GLU A 123 2.37 30.48 -20.25
CA GLU A 123 1.92 31.83 -20.59
C GLU A 123 3.09 32.83 -20.61
N GLU A 124 3.99 32.76 -19.63
CA GLU A 124 5.25 33.53 -19.66
C GLU A 124 6.15 33.10 -20.83
N ARG A 125 6.27 31.81 -21.13
CA ARG A 125 6.98 31.31 -22.33
C ARG A 125 6.42 31.92 -23.61
N ARG A 126 5.10 31.98 -23.73
CA ARG A 126 4.42 32.59 -24.88
C ARG A 126 4.73 34.09 -24.96
N LYS A 127 4.63 34.82 -23.85
CA LYS A 127 4.99 36.26 -23.81
C LYS A 127 6.46 36.47 -24.17
N THR A 128 7.37 35.63 -23.68
CA THR A 128 8.78 35.72 -24.04
C THR A 128 9.03 35.38 -25.51
N ALA A 129 8.32 34.41 -26.08
CA ALA A 129 8.43 34.08 -27.50
C ALA A 129 7.91 35.23 -28.38
N GLU A 130 6.80 35.86 -27.98
CA GLU A 130 6.26 37.06 -28.62
C GLU A 130 7.26 38.24 -28.51
N ALA A 131 7.89 38.44 -27.34
CA ALA A 131 8.91 39.46 -27.13
C ALA A 131 10.21 39.19 -27.93
N ILE A 132 10.62 37.93 -28.07
CA ILE A 132 11.76 37.53 -28.91
C ILE A 132 11.44 37.78 -30.38
N ALA A 133 10.25 37.40 -30.85
CA ALA A 133 9.83 37.65 -32.23
C ALA A 133 9.77 39.16 -32.54
N GLU A 134 9.26 39.96 -31.61
CA GLU A 134 9.25 41.41 -31.74
C GLU A 134 10.66 42.00 -31.71
N ARG A 135 11.57 41.48 -30.85
CA ARG A 135 12.99 41.85 -30.88
C ARG A 135 13.61 41.53 -32.24
N ASP A 136 13.42 40.33 -32.77
CA ASP A 136 14.02 39.91 -34.03
C ASP A 136 13.52 40.77 -35.19
N ARG A 137 12.24 41.14 -35.16
CA ARG A 137 11.67 42.13 -36.06
C ARG A 137 12.33 43.50 -35.90
N LEU A 138 12.42 44.03 -34.69
CA LEU A 138 13.06 45.32 -34.40
C LEU A 138 14.55 45.31 -34.79
N GLN A 139 15.25 44.19 -34.63
CA GLN A 139 16.65 44.02 -34.99
C GLN A 139 16.84 43.93 -36.51
N ALA A 140 15.91 43.32 -37.24
CA ALA A 140 15.88 43.37 -38.69
C ALA A 140 15.61 44.79 -39.21
N GLU A 141 14.67 45.51 -38.58
CA GLU A 141 14.39 46.93 -38.87
C GLU A 141 15.61 47.81 -38.57
N LEU A 142 16.30 47.58 -37.44
CA LEU A 142 17.53 48.26 -37.06
C LEU A 142 18.66 48.01 -38.07
N THR A 143 18.79 46.77 -38.56
CA THR A 143 19.79 46.43 -39.58
C THR A 143 19.48 47.13 -40.90
N ALA A 144 18.20 47.17 -41.31
CA ALA A 144 17.76 47.90 -42.48
C ALA A 144 17.98 49.43 -42.32
N ALA A 145 17.75 49.98 -41.14
CA ALA A 145 18.01 51.39 -40.84
C ALA A 145 19.50 51.71 -40.91
N HIS A 146 20.38 50.86 -40.38
CA HIS A 146 21.84 51.01 -40.53
C HIS A 146 22.26 51.02 -42.01
N GLN A 147 21.73 50.10 -42.82
CA GLN A 147 22.00 50.07 -44.26
C GLN A 147 21.53 51.35 -44.97
N ARG A 148 20.37 51.90 -44.60
CA ARG A 148 19.89 53.19 -45.11
C ARG A 148 20.79 54.35 -44.71
N VAL A 149 21.24 54.37 -43.46
CA VAL A 149 22.19 55.39 -42.97
C VAL A 149 23.51 55.33 -43.75
N GLU A 150 24.04 54.14 -44.03
CA GLU A 150 25.24 53.98 -44.86
C GLU A 150 25.02 54.46 -46.30
N GLN A 151 23.86 54.13 -46.90
CA GLN A 151 23.49 54.61 -48.23
C GLN A 151 23.38 56.14 -48.28
N LEU A 152 22.66 56.74 -47.33
CA LEU A 152 22.52 58.20 -47.23
C LEU A 152 23.87 58.89 -47.02
N GLN A 153 24.78 58.30 -46.23
CA GLN A 153 26.14 58.82 -46.08
C GLN A 153 26.94 58.74 -47.39
N ALA A 154 26.80 57.66 -48.15
CA ALA A 154 27.44 57.53 -49.46
C ALA A 154 26.89 58.56 -50.47
N ASP A 155 25.57 58.76 -50.47
CA ASP A 155 24.92 59.76 -51.33
C ASP A 155 25.29 61.19 -50.92
N LEU A 156 25.36 61.49 -49.62
CA LEU A 156 25.82 62.79 -49.13
C LEU A 156 27.26 63.08 -49.59
N ARG A 157 28.16 62.08 -49.56
CA ARG A 157 29.53 62.23 -50.08
C ARG A 157 29.53 62.52 -51.58
N ARG A 158 28.70 61.83 -52.37
CA ARG A 158 28.55 62.07 -53.81
C ARG A 158 28.01 63.47 -54.12
N VAL A 159 26.95 63.90 -53.44
CA VAL A 159 26.37 65.24 -53.62
C VAL A 159 27.40 66.31 -53.24
N THR A 160 28.13 66.14 -52.13
CA THR A 160 29.20 67.07 -51.73
C THR A 160 30.27 67.19 -52.81
N GLN A 161 30.67 66.07 -53.40
CA GLN A 161 31.64 66.05 -54.50
C GLN A 161 31.11 66.75 -55.75
N LEU A 162 29.87 66.46 -56.16
CA LEU A 162 29.22 67.09 -57.31
C LEU A 162 29.07 68.60 -57.12
N VAL A 163 28.68 69.06 -55.93
CA VAL A 163 28.60 70.49 -55.59
C VAL A 163 29.97 71.16 -55.70
N ALA A 164 31.04 70.51 -55.24
CA ALA A 164 32.39 71.03 -55.36
C ALA A 164 32.84 71.14 -56.82
N GLU A 165 32.58 70.10 -57.62
CA GLU A 165 32.91 70.05 -59.06
C GLU A 165 32.14 71.12 -59.85
N THR A 166 30.82 71.26 -59.63
CA THR A 166 30.01 72.31 -60.26
C THR A 166 30.44 73.70 -59.80
N ALA A 167 30.67 73.92 -58.51
CA ALA A 167 31.13 75.22 -58.01
C ALA A 167 32.48 75.62 -58.64
N GLU A 168 33.40 74.67 -58.83
CA GLU A 168 34.67 74.93 -59.52
C GLU A 168 34.46 75.25 -61.00
N GLY A 169 33.58 74.50 -61.70
CA GLY A 169 33.19 74.77 -63.08
C GLY A 169 32.57 76.17 -63.25
N HIS A 170 31.66 76.55 -62.36
CA HIS A 170 31.00 77.85 -62.36
C HIS A 170 32.03 78.96 -62.11
N ARG A 171 32.96 78.80 -61.16
CA ARG A 171 34.05 79.77 -60.92
C ARG A 171 34.92 79.99 -62.16
N LYS A 172 35.30 78.91 -62.85
CA LYS A 172 36.09 79.00 -64.09
C LYS A 172 35.32 79.76 -65.18
N ARG A 173 34.03 79.45 -65.35
CA ARG A 173 33.19 80.08 -66.37
C ARG A 173 32.93 81.56 -66.08
N ILE A 174 32.68 81.91 -64.82
CA ILE A 174 32.52 83.30 -64.39
C ILE A 174 33.81 84.10 -64.65
N ALA A 175 34.98 83.56 -64.29
CA ALA A 175 36.27 84.22 -64.55
C ALA A 175 36.54 84.43 -66.06
N GLU A 176 36.14 83.47 -66.91
CA GLU A 176 36.23 83.59 -68.36
C GLU A 176 35.30 84.69 -68.90
N LEU A 177 34.05 84.72 -68.44
CA LEU A 177 33.08 85.77 -68.80
C LEU A 177 33.55 87.16 -68.33
N GLU A 178 34.06 87.28 -67.10
CA GLU A 178 34.64 88.51 -66.57
C GLU A 178 35.83 88.99 -67.41
N ARG A 179 36.70 88.07 -67.85
CA ARG A 179 37.83 88.38 -68.73
C ARG A 179 37.35 88.93 -70.07
N HIS A 180 36.42 88.25 -70.74
CA HIS A 180 35.84 88.69 -72.01
C HIS A 180 35.13 90.04 -71.89
N LEU A 181 34.39 90.27 -70.79
CA LEU A 181 33.74 91.55 -70.50
C LEU A 181 34.77 92.67 -70.33
N ASN A 182 35.80 92.44 -69.52
CA ASN A 182 36.85 93.44 -69.27
C ASN A 182 37.65 93.76 -70.54
N GLU A 183 37.98 92.75 -71.35
CA GLU A 183 38.64 92.94 -72.65
C GLU A 183 37.78 93.82 -73.59
N ARG A 184 36.48 93.55 -73.71
CA ARG A 184 35.60 94.35 -74.58
C ARG A 184 35.31 95.75 -74.05
N ILE A 185 35.17 95.92 -72.73
CA ILE A 185 35.05 97.25 -72.09
C ILE A 185 36.34 98.04 -72.31
N SER A 186 37.51 97.39 -72.24
CA SER A 186 38.79 98.05 -72.52
C SER A 186 38.87 98.49 -73.98
N LEU A 187 38.48 97.64 -74.94
CA LEU A 187 38.41 97.96 -76.37
C LEU A 187 37.43 99.10 -76.67
N ALA A 188 36.30 99.17 -75.97
CA ALA A 188 35.32 100.25 -76.10
C ALA A 188 35.78 101.59 -75.50
N ARG A 189 36.76 101.59 -74.57
CA ARG A 189 37.31 102.82 -73.96
C ARG A 189 38.57 103.34 -74.67
N THR A 190 39.19 102.58 -75.56
CA THR A 190 40.49 102.92 -76.18
C THR A 190 40.40 103.60 -77.55
N ILE A 191 39.50 104.57 -77.77
CA ILE A 191 39.66 105.53 -78.87
C ILE A 191 39.30 106.95 -78.40
N PRO A 192 40.28 107.74 -77.95
CA PRO A 192 40.11 109.18 -77.78
C PRO A 192 41.17 109.99 -78.57
N GLU A 193 41.23 109.87 -79.91
CA GLU A 193 41.99 110.85 -80.75
C GLU A 193 41.34 111.26 -82.09
N ASP A 194 40.09 110.90 -82.39
CA ASP A 194 39.48 111.22 -83.70
C ASP A 194 38.32 112.24 -83.67
N ALA A 195 38.26 113.13 -82.68
CA ALA A 195 37.26 114.21 -82.68
C ALA A 195 37.58 115.34 -83.70
N GLU A 196 38.85 115.56 -84.04
CA GLU A 196 39.28 116.56 -85.05
C GLU A 196 39.37 115.99 -86.47
N LEU A 197 39.71 114.70 -86.62
CA LEU A 197 39.69 113.98 -87.88
C LEU A 197 38.26 113.78 -88.41
N LEU A 198 37.27 113.54 -87.52
CA LEU A 198 35.87 113.47 -87.92
C LEU A 198 35.29 114.82 -88.38
N ARG A 199 35.69 115.96 -87.79
CA ARG A 199 35.26 117.30 -88.25
C ARG A 199 35.83 117.66 -89.62
N THR A 200 37.08 117.29 -89.89
CA THR A 200 37.74 117.58 -91.18
C THR A 200 37.21 116.69 -92.31
N LEU A 201 36.87 115.43 -92.03
CA LEU A 201 36.21 114.53 -92.98
C LEU A 201 34.75 114.94 -93.27
N GLN A 202 34.03 115.52 -92.30
CA GLN A 202 32.65 116.00 -92.46
C GLN A 202 32.55 117.30 -93.30
N GLN A 203 33.60 118.14 -93.27
CA GLN A 203 33.70 119.33 -94.15
C GLN A 203 34.06 118.98 -95.60
N LEU A 204 34.67 117.80 -95.82
CA LEU A 204 35.10 117.31 -97.14
C LEU A 204 34.10 116.37 -97.83
N GLY A 205 32.93 116.13 -97.24
CA GLY A 205 31.82 115.42 -97.89
C GLY A 205 32.04 113.93 -98.14
N LEU A 206 32.96 113.29 -97.41
CA LEU A 206 33.28 111.87 -97.55
C LEU A 206 33.02 111.13 -96.20
N THR A 207 31.81 110.51 -96.08
CA THR A 207 31.26 109.62 -95.00
C THR A 207 30.50 110.30 -93.82
N SER A 208 29.48 109.73 -93.11
CA SER A 208 28.53 108.59 -93.24
C SER A 208 27.32 108.82 -92.27
N THR A 209 26.22 108.04 -92.38
CA THR A 209 24.96 108.18 -91.57
C THR A 209 24.96 107.46 -90.20
N PRO A 210 24.07 107.83 -89.25
CA PRO A 210 24.12 107.45 -87.81
C PRO A 210 23.70 106.01 -87.44
N ALA A 211 23.62 105.07 -88.39
CA ALA A 211 23.04 103.75 -88.16
C ALA A 211 24.01 102.71 -87.57
N ALA A 212 25.32 102.92 -87.69
CA ALA A 212 26.34 101.92 -87.31
C ALA A 212 26.62 101.87 -85.80
N GLN A 213 26.53 102.99 -85.08
CA GLN A 213 26.79 103.03 -83.62
C GLN A 213 25.64 102.44 -82.78
N THR A 214 24.41 102.41 -83.29
CA THR A 214 23.25 101.79 -82.62
C THR A 214 23.22 100.27 -82.74
N ALA A 215 23.73 99.68 -83.83
CA ALA A 215 23.71 98.23 -84.03
C ALA A 215 24.71 97.50 -83.12
N GLU A 216 25.93 98.04 -82.94
CA GLU A 216 26.94 97.46 -82.04
C GLU A 216 26.55 97.61 -80.57
N SER A 217 25.94 98.74 -80.17
CA SER A 217 25.41 98.92 -78.82
C SER A 217 24.24 97.98 -78.51
N GLN A 218 23.36 97.72 -79.47
CA GLN A 218 22.25 96.78 -79.31
C GLN A 218 22.73 95.33 -79.28
N ALA A 219 23.73 94.97 -80.08
CA ALA A 219 24.36 93.66 -80.04
C ALA A 219 25.05 93.39 -78.68
N LEU A 220 25.78 94.38 -78.16
CA LEU A 220 26.42 94.28 -76.85
C LEU A 220 25.38 94.16 -75.71
N ALA A 221 24.27 94.90 -75.80
CA ALA A 221 23.20 94.82 -74.81
C ALA A 221 22.51 93.44 -74.83
N ALA A 222 22.27 92.87 -76.01
CA ALA A 222 21.71 91.53 -76.16
C ALA A 222 22.64 90.44 -75.64
N GLU A 223 23.95 90.54 -75.88
CA GLU A 223 24.95 89.62 -75.32
C GLU A 223 25.05 89.74 -73.79
N LEU A 224 24.90 90.95 -73.24
CA LEU A 224 24.94 91.19 -71.79
C LEU A 224 23.66 90.66 -71.10
N GLU A 225 22.51 90.75 -71.76
CA GLU A 225 21.29 90.05 -71.32
C GLU A 225 21.44 88.54 -71.41
N SER A 226 22.03 88.00 -72.48
CA SER A 226 22.30 86.56 -72.63
C SER A 226 23.24 86.05 -71.52
N ALA A 227 24.33 86.76 -71.26
CA ALA A 227 25.27 86.40 -70.19
C ALA A 227 24.62 86.49 -68.80
N ARG A 228 23.75 87.47 -68.56
CA ARG A 228 22.95 87.56 -67.32
C ARG A 228 21.95 86.41 -67.18
N ALA A 229 21.33 85.99 -68.28
CA ALA A 229 20.43 84.84 -68.29
C ALA A 229 21.17 83.54 -67.98
N GLU A 230 22.35 83.33 -68.58
CA GLU A 230 23.22 82.17 -68.27
C GLU A 230 23.67 82.16 -66.80
N LEU A 231 24.04 83.32 -66.25
CA LEU A 231 24.44 83.45 -64.84
C LEU A 231 23.26 83.16 -63.89
N ALA A 232 22.06 83.61 -64.25
CA ALA A 232 20.84 83.32 -63.50
C ALA A 232 20.50 81.81 -63.53
N GLN A 233 20.70 81.15 -64.68
CA GLN A 233 20.49 79.71 -64.82
C GLN A 233 21.49 78.90 -63.98
N LEU A 234 22.78 79.21 -64.04
CA LEU A 234 23.82 78.59 -63.20
C LEU A 234 23.56 78.79 -61.71
N HIS A 235 23.00 79.94 -61.32
CA HIS A 235 22.61 80.19 -59.94
C HIS A 235 21.40 79.34 -59.50
N GLN A 236 20.40 79.16 -60.38
CA GLN A 236 19.28 78.25 -60.12
C GLN A 236 19.74 76.79 -59.95
N GLU A 237 20.65 76.32 -60.80
CA GLU A 237 21.22 74.96 -60.70
C GLU A 237 21.97 74.75 -59.38
N TYR A 238 22.76 75.74 -58.95
CA TYR A 238 23.44 75.70 -57.64
C TYR A 238 22.44 75.66 -56.46
N LEU A 239 21.38 76.47 -56.51
CA LEU A 239 20.35 76.48 -55.48
C LEU A 239 19.58 75.15 -55.39
N ALA A 240 19.26 74.55 -56.53
CA ALA A 240 18.60 73.25 -56.60
C ALA A 240 19.47 72.14 -55.97
N LEU A 241 20.77 72.12 -56.28
CA LEU A 241 21.70 71.13 -55.74
C LEU A 241 21.93 71.31 -54.23
N ARG A 242 21.94 72.55 -53.74
CA ARG A 242 22.01 72.86 -52.30
C ARG A 242 20.76 72.40 -51.54
N SER A 243 19.57 72.55 -52.12
CA SER A 243 18.32 72.07 -51.52
C SER A 243 18.34 70.55 -51.31
N GLN A 244 18.83 69.80 -52.30
CA GLN A 244 18.97 68.34 -52.21
C GLN A 244 19.98 67.90 -51.12
N PHE A 245 21.03 68.69 -50.91
CA PHE A 245 21.99 68.45 -49.83
C PHE A 245 21.36 68.66 -48.44
N GLU A 246 20.58 69.73 -48.25
CA GLU A 246 19.89 70.00 -46.97
C GLU A 246 18.82 68.94 -46.65
N GLU A 247 18.10 68.43 -47.67
CA GLU A 247 17.14 67.34 -47.51
C GLU A 247 17.78 66.02 -47.06
N THR A 248 18.91 65.65 -47.66
CA THR A 248 19.63 64.41 -47.32
C THR A 248 20.27 64.46 -45.93
N GLN A 249 20.75 65.62 -45.48
CA GLN A 249 21.24 65.80 -44.11
C GLN A 249 20.12 65.65 -43.08
N ASN A 250 18.97 66.29 -43.30
CA ASN A 250 17.83 66.21 -42.37
C ASN A 250 17.30 64.77 -42.24
N ALA A 251 17.24 64.02 -43.36
CA ALA A 251 16.84 62.61 -43.34
C ALA A 251 17.80 61.74 -42.51
N LEU A 252 19.11 62.00 -42.59
CA LEU A 252 20.13 61.28 -41.84
C LEU A 252 20.05 61.55 -40.32
N GLU A 253 19.75 62.78 -39.91
CA GLU A 253 19.61 63.14 -38.50
C GLU A 253 18.35 62.53 -37.87
N GLN A 254 17.24 62.50 -38.60
CA GLN A 254 15.99 61.87 -38.14
C GLN A 254 16.17 60.36 -37.91
N GLU A 255 16.85 59.66 -38.82
CA GLU A 255 17.13 58.22 -38.64
C GLU A 255 18.09 57.95 -37.46
N ARG A 256 19.10 58.80 -37.25
CA ARG A 256 19.99 58.67 -36.07
C ARG A 256 19.24 58.85 -34.74
N ALA A 257 18.28 59.77 -34.69
CA ALA A 257 17.46 59.98 -33.50
C ALA A 257 16.52 58.78 -33.22
N ALA A 258 15.97 58.17 -34.27
CA ALA A 258 15.15 56.97 -34.17
C ALA A 258 15.97 55.77 -33.63
N LEU A 259 17.17 55.57 -34.18
CA LEU A 259 18.13 54.54 -33.72
C LEU A 259 18.52 54.70 -32.24
N ALA A 260 18.72 55.93 -31.77
CA ALA A 260 19.07 56.21 -30.37
C ALA A 260 17.94 55.87 -29.40
N LEU A 261 16.69 56.13 -29.78
CA LEU A 261 15.51 55.82 -28.95
C LEU A 261 15.29 54.31 -28.82
N GLN A 262 15.57 53.56 -29.89
CA GLN A 262 15.37 52.11 -29.95
C GLN A 262 16.42 51.33 -29.14
N ASN A 263 17.67 51.79 -29.11
CA ASN A 263 18.73 51.19 -28.29
C ASN A 263 18.52 51.37 -26.77
N GLN A 264 17.78 52.39 -26.34
CA GLN A 264 17.57 52.65 -24.91
C GLN A 264 16.54 51.70 -24.27
N GLN A 265 15.74 50.98 -25.06
CA GLN A 265 14.65 50.12 -24.59
C GLN A 265 15.06 48.65 -24.38
N SER A 266 16.23 48.20 -24.84
CA SER A 266 16.53 46.77 -25.00
C SER A 266 17.43 46.10 -23.95
N GLU A 267 18.19 46.82 -23.10
CA GLU A 267 19.42 46.23 -22.51
C GLU A 267 19.43 45.81 -21.01
N SER A 268 18.45 46.15 -20.17
CA SER A 268 18.48 45.92 -18.70
C SER A 268 18.28 44.51 -18.13
N ARG A 269 17.00 44.11 -18.09
CA ARG A 269 16.48 43.04 -17.21
C ARG A 269 16.20 41.73 -17.94
N ASP A 270 15.99 41.82 -19.24
CA ASP A 270 15.58 40.70 -20.09
C ASP A 270 16.70 39.67 -20.30
N VAL A 271 17.97 40.07 -20.27
CA VAL A 271 19.08 39.18 -20.65
C VAL A 271 19.29 38.04 -19.65
N GLN A 272 19.14 38.29 -18.34
CA GLN A 272 19.36 37.27 -17.31
C GLN A 272 18.17 36.32 -17.16
N GLU A 273 16.93 36.80 -17.29
CA GLU A 273 15.75 35.92 -17.27
C GLU A 273 15.62 35.11 -18.56
N ARG A 274 15.95 35.69 -19.72
CA ARG A 274 15.99 34.96 -21.00
C ARG A 274 17.03 33.84 -20.98
N ALA A 275 18.24 34.09 -20.48
CA ALA A 275 19.27 33.05 -20.39
C ALA A 275 18.85 31.86 -19.50
N LYS A 276 18.04 32.09 -18.45
CA LYS A 276 17.50 31.02 -17.60
C LYS A 276 16.43 30.21 -18.34
N LEU A 277 15.51 30.86 -19.03
CA LEU A 277 14.43 30.21 -19.77
C LEU A 277 14.96 29.44 -20.99
N GLU A 278 15.96 29.97 -21.70
CA GLU A 278 16.65 29.27 -22.79
C GLU A 278 17.35 28.00 -22.30
N ARG A 279 17.94 28.03 -21.10
CA ARG A 279 18.57 26.84 -20.50
C ARG A 279 17.56 25.76 -20.14
N ILE A 280 16.38 26.14 -19.62
CA ILE A 280 15.28 25.22 -19.33
C ILE A 280 14.77 24.60 -20.63
N ALA A 281 14.52 25.42 -21.67
CA ALA A 281 14.07 24.93 -22.97
C ALA A 281 15.07 23.96 -23.62
N HIS A 282 16.38 24.20 -23.47
CA HIS A 282 17.41 23.28 -23.94
C HIS A 282 17.37 21.93 -23.21
N LEU A 283 17.26 21.94 -21.89
CA LEU A 283 17.15 20.72 -21.07
C LEU A 283 15.88 19.92 -21.39
N GLU A 284 14.76 20.59 -21.65
CA GLU A 284 13.51 19.94 -22.09
C GLU A 284 13.68 19.26 -23.46
N SER A 285 14.37 19.91 -24.39
CA SER A 285 14.67 19.32 -25.70
C SER A 285 15.59 18.11 -25.59
N GLU A 286 16.61 18.18 -24.72
CA GLU A 286 17.50 17.04 -24.45
C GLU A 286 16.73 15.89 -23.79
N LEU A 287 15.87 16.19 -22.81
CA LEU A 287 15.02 15.20 -22.15
C LEU A 287 14.11 14.49 -23.16
N ALA A 288 13.46 15.23 -24.05
CA ALA A 288 12.61 14.65 -25.09
C ALA A 288 13.39 13.71 -26.03
N ALA A 289 14.61 14.10 -26.42
CA ALA A 289 15.47 13.26 -27.26
C ALA A 289 15.90 11.97 -26.55
N VAL A 290 16.26 12.04 -25.26
CA VAL A 290 16.63 10.86 -24.46
C VAL A 290 15.42 9.96 -24.18
N GLN A 291 14.23 10.54 -23.97
CA GLN A 291 12.98 9.78 -23.83
C GLN A 291 12.65 9.00 -25.10
N GLN A 292 12.81 9.64 -26.27
CA GLN A 292 12.64 8.98 -27.56
C GLN A 292 13.64 7.82 -27.73
N ALA A 293 14.93 8.06 -27.45
CA ALA A 293 15.95 7.01 -27.50
C ALA A 293 15.64 5.85 -26.54
N HIS A 294 15.13 6.13 -25.34
CA HIS A 294 14.70 5.10 -24.40
C HIS A 294 13.54 4.26 -24.95
N ALA A 295 12.55 4.90 -25.57
CA ALA A 295 11.42 4.20 -26.18
C ALA A 295 11.84 3.32 -27.37
N GLU A 296 12.80 3.77 -28.18
CA GLU A 296 13.37 2.99 -29.28
C GLU A 296 14.14 1.76 -28.76
N LEU A 297 14.96 1.94 -27.71
CA LEU A 297 15.67 0.85 -27.06
C LEU A 297 14.70 -0.17 -26.42
N GLN A 298 13.59 0.27 -25.82
CA GLN A 298 12.57 -0.63 -25.27
C GLN A 298 11.91 -1.47 -26.37
N LYS A 299 11.59 -0.87 -27.52
CA LYS A 299 11.06 -1.61 -28.69
C LYS A 299 12.06 -2.62 -29.23
N ALA A 300 13.34 -2.25 -29.28
CA ALA A 300 14.40 -3.16 -29.68
C ALA A 300 14.57 -4.31 -28.66
N GLN A 301 14.39 -4.06 -27.36
CA GLN A 301 14.39 -5.10 -26.33
C GLN A 301 13.27 -6.12 -26.54
N THR A 302 12.05 -5.65 -26.80
CA THR A 302 10.90 -6.54 -27.03
C THR A 302 11.10 -7.38 -28.28
N SER A 303 11.57 -6.79 -29.39
CA SER A 303 11.86 -7.53 -30.62
C SER A 303 13.00 -8.56 -30.45
N MET A 304 14.02 -8.23 -29.65
CA MET A 304 15.10 -9.17 -29.33
C MET A 304 14.61 -10.35 -28.48
N GLN A 305 13.73 -10.09 -27.50
CA GLN A 305 13.11 -11.15 -26.69
C GLN A 305 12.27 -12.11 -27.54
N GLU A 306 11.49 -11.59 -28.49
CA GLU A 306 10.74 -12.41 -29.45
C GLU A 306 11.67 -13.29 -30.28
N THR A 307 12.76 -12.72 -30.82
CA THR A 307 13.76 -13.45 -31.61
C THR A 307 14.42 -14.56 -30.79
N LEU A 308 14.73 -14.30 -29.52
CA LEU A 308 15.28 -15.31 -28.61
C LEU A 308 14.28 -16.44 -28.36
N ALA A 309 13.02 -16.13 -28.10
CA ALA A 309 11.97 -17.12 -27.87
C ALA A 309 11.74 -18.02 -29.11
N GLU A 310 11.73 -17.43 -30.32
CA GLU A 310 11.62 -18.18 -31.57
C GLU A 310 12.80 -19.13 -31.77
N ARG A 311 14.03 -18.67 -31.49
CA ARG A 311 15.24 -19.50 -31.60
C ARG A 311 15.27 -20.63 -30.57
N GLU A 312 14.90 -20.36 -29.32
CA GLU A 312 14.77 -21.38 -28.28
C GLU A 312 13.76 -22.46 -28.68
N GLN A 313 12.59 -22.05 -29.17
CA GLN A 313 11.58 -22.98 -29.65
C GLN A 313 12.10 -23.81 -30.82
N ARG A 314 12.83 -23.21 -31.75
CA ARG A 314 13.39 -23.92 -32.91
C ARG A 314 14.47 -24.91 -32.51
N ILE A 315 15.33 -24.55 -31.56
CA ILE A 315 16.35 -25.46 -31.00
C ILE A 315 15.65 -26.65 -30.33
N ALA A 316 14.62 -26.42 -29.51
CA ALA A 316 13.86 -27.48 -28.85
C ALA A 316 13.16 -28.42 -29.86
N GLN A 317 12.59 -27.87 -30.94
CA GLN A 317 12.01 -28.68 -32.03
C GLN A 317 13.06 -29.57 -32.70
N LEU A 318 14.21 -29.01 -33.07
CA LEU A 318 15.29 -29.77 -33.72
C LEU A 318 15.89 -30.82 -32.79
N GLN A 319 16.00 -30.54 -31.49
CA GLN A 319 16.41 -31.53 -30.49
C GLN A 319 15.42 -32.70 -30.40
N ALA A 320 14.11 -32.43 -30.43
CA ALA A 320 13.09 -33.48 -30.45
C ALA A 320 13.12 -34.30 -31.76
N GLU A 321 13.30 -33.65 -32.92
CA GLU A 321 13.50 -34.33 -34.21
C GLU A 321 14.76 -35.23 -34.18
N LEU A 322 15.84 -34.74 -33.57
CA LEU A 322 17.10 -35.47 -33.43
C LEU A 322 16.96 -36.73 -32.56
N GLU A 323 16.20 -36.67 -31.46
CA GLU A 323 15.93 -37.86 -30.62
C GLU A 323 15.15 -38.94 -31.38
N ILE A 324 14.24 -38.55 -32.29
CA ILE A 324 13.53 -39.49 -33.17
C ILE A 324 14.50 -40.15 -34.16
N VAL A 325 15.39 -39.36 -34.79
CA VAL A 325 16.39 -39.84 -35.76
C VAL A 325 17.43 -40.75 -35.11
N ARG A 326 17.85 -40.48 -33.86
CA ARG A 326 18.77 -41.33 -33.08
C ARG A 326 18.24 -42.75 -32.85
N ALA A 327 16.93 -42.93 -32.82
CA ALA A 327 16.31 -44.24 -32.66
C ALA A 327 16.32 -45.09 -33.96
N ALA A 328 16.72 -44.52 -35.10
CA ALA A 328 16.76 -45.21 -36.39
C ALA A 328 18.20 -45.68 -36.74
N PRO A 329 18.43 -46.97 -37.04
CA PRO A 329 19.78 -47.54 -37.18
C PRO A 329 20.58 -47.14 -38.43
N ASP A 330 19.95 -46.54 -39.47
CA ASP A 330 20.56 -46.28 -40.78
C ASP A 330 20.63 -44.78 -41.19
N GLN A 331 20.61 -43.84 -40.24
CA GLN A 331 20.49 -42.39 -40.53
C GLN A 331 21.68 -41.51 -40.08
N ALA A 332 22.92 -42.00 -40.19
CA ALA A 332 24.11 -41.28 -39.71
C ALA A 332 24.34 -39.90 -40.36
N GLU A 333 24.09 -39.76 -41.67
CA GLU A 333 24.23 -38.47 -42.37
C GLU A 333 23.16 -37.46 -41.95
N ALA A 334 21.93 -37.90 -41.75
CA ALA A 334 20.83 -37.06 -41.29
C ALA A 334 21.05 -36.60 -39.84
N LEU A 335 21.61 -37.47 -38.99
CA LEU A 335 22.01 -37.12 -37.63
C LEU A 335 23.08 -36.03 -37.63
N ALA A 336 24.15 -36.19 -38.42
CA ALA A 336 25.22 -35.21 -38.52
C ALA A 336 24.73 -33.84 -39.04
N ALA A 337 23.82 -33.83 -40.00
CA ALA A 337 23.21 -32.60 -40.52
C ALA A 337 22.32 -31.90 -39.49
N ALA A 338 21.52 -32.65 -38.72
CA ALA A 338 20.68 -32.11 -37.66
C ALA A 338 21.52 -31.54 -36.50
N GLU A 339 22.58 -32.25 -36.08
CA GLU A 339 23.53 -31.76 -35.07
C GLU A 339 24.26 -30.49 -35.52
N SER A 340 24.63 -30.40 -36.80
CA SER A 340 25.21 -29.17 -37.36
C SER A 340 24.24 -28.00 -37.30
N ARG A 341 22.95 -28.23 -37.62
CA ARG A 341 21.92 -27.17 -37.63
C ARG A 341 21.58 -26.68 -36.23
N ILE A 342 21.56 -27.57 -35.24
CA ILE A 342 21.40 -27.21 -33.83
C ILE A 342 22.59 -26.36 -33.38
N ARG A 343 23.84 -26.79 -33.64
CA ARG A 343 25.03 -26.01 -33.27
C ARG A 343 25.05 -24.61 -33.88
N GLU A 344 24.64 -24.47 -35.13
CA GLU A 344 24.52 -23.16 -35.80
C GLU A 344 23.47 -22.27 -35.13
N LEU A 345 22.30 -22.82 -34.79
CA LEU A 345 21.25 -22.07 -34.08
C LEU A 345 21.62 -21.75 -32.64
N GLU A 346 22.32 -22.63 -31.94
CA GLU A 346 22.86 -22.38 -30.60
C GLU A 346 23.89 -21.25 -30.62
N ALA A 347 24.75 -21.19 -31.64
CA ALA A 347 25.69 -20.08 -31.82
C ALA A 347 24.98 -18.74 -32.08
N LEU A 348 23.96 -18.74 -32.95
CA LEU A 348 23.12 -17.56 -33.18
C LEU A 348 22.33 -17.15 -31.93
N HIS A 349 21.80 -18.10 -31.17
CA HIS A 349 21.10 -17.83 -29.91
C HIS A 349 22.05 -17.21 -28.87
N ALA A 350 23.27 -17.74 -28.73
CA ALA A 350 24.30 -17.15 -27.87
C ALA A 350 24.68 -15.72 -28.29
N GLN A 351 24.77 -15.45 -29.60
CA GLN A 351 25.00 -14.11 -30.12
C GLN A 351 23.85 -13.15 -29.75
N SER A 352 22.59 -13.55 -29.92
CA SER A 352 21.45 -12.70 -29.55
C SER A 352 21.28 -12.54 -28.05
N LEU A 353 21.76 -13.48 -27.23
CA LEU A 353 21.84 -13.32 -25.78
C LEU A 353 22.86 -12.23 -25.40
N GLN A 354 24.01 -12.19 -26.09
CA GLN A 354 24.98 -11.11 -25.93
C GLN A 354 24.39 -9.76 -26.35
N GLU A 355 23.73 -9.69 -27.51
CA GLU A 355 23.05 -8.47 -27.98
C GLU A 355 21.96 -8.01 -27.00
N GLN A 356 21.24 -8.94 -26.36
CA GLN A 356 20.28 -8.64 -25.30
C GLN A 356 20.96 -8.03 -24.06
N THR A 357 22.11 -8.54 -23.65
CA THR A 357 22.86 -7.98 -22.51
C THR A 357 23.38 -6.58 -22.80
N ASP A 358 23.91 -6.33 -23.99
CA ASP A 358 24.38 -5.01 -24.42
C ASP A 358 23.22 -4.00 -24.46
N LEU A 359 22.05 -4.44 -24.94
CA LEU A 359 20.84 -3.64 -25.00
C LEU A 359 20.24 -3.34 -23.62
N GLN A 360 20.32 -4.28 -22.68
CA GLN A 360 19.97 -4.05 -21.28
C GLN A 360 20.88 -2.98 -20.65
N GLN A 361 22.19 -3.05 -20.86
CA GLN A 361 23.12 -2.02 -20.39
C GLN A 361 22.84 -0.65 -21.02
N ALA A 362 22.52 -0.60 -22.32
CA ALA A 362 22.12 0.64 -23.00
C ALA A 362 20.82 1.23 -22.41
N LEU A 363 19.86 0.39 -22.03
CA LEU A 363 18.63 0.83 -21.37
C LEU A 363 18.88 1.37 -19.97
N GLU A 364 19.73 0.72 -19.17
CA GLU A 364 20.09 1.17 -17.83
C GLU A 364 20.83 2.51 -17.86
N THR A 365 21.80 2.65 -18.76
CA THR A 365 22.53 3.92 -18.94
C THR A 365 21.62 5.04 -19.41
N THR A 366 20.70 4.77 -20.35
CA THR A 366 19.71 5.75 -20.81
C THR A 366 18.74 6.14 -19.69
N ARG A 367 18.29 5.18 -18.87
CA ARG A 367 17.44 5.45 -17.69
C ARG A 367 18.16 6.33 -16.66
N ALA A 368 19.41 6.04 -16.37
CA ALA A 368 20.21 6.85 -15.45
C ALA A 368 20.31 8.31 -15.95
N ARG A 369 20.54 8.48 -17.26
CA ARG A 369 20.59 9.80 -17.90
C ARG A 369 19.24 10.53 -17.88
N LEU A 370 18.12 9.80 -18.02
CA LEU A 370 16.77 10.38 -17.85
C LEU A 370 16.58 10.93 -16.44
N THR A 371 16.87 10.13 -15.40
CA THR A 371 16.73 10.60 -14.02
C THR A 371 17.63 11.80 -13.71
N GLU A 372 18.85 11.81 -14.26
CA GLU A 372 19.77 12.94 -14.12
C GLU A 372 19.20 14.22 -14.78
N LEU A 373 18.75 14.12 -16.03
CA LEU A 373 18.16 15.25 -16.76
C LEU A 373 16.88 15.76 -16.09
N GLU A 374 15.99 14.87 -15.64
CA GLU A 374 14.76 15.22 -14.94
C GLU A 374 15.06 15.96 -13.62
N SER A 375 16.01 15.47 -12.84
CA SER A 375 16.42 16.13 -11.60
C SER A 375 17.03 17.50 -11.84
N THR A 376 17.85 17.63 -12.88
CA THR A 376 18.49 18.90 -13.27
C THR A 376 17.46 19.91 -13.77
N LEU A 377 16.51 19.47 -14.59
CA LEU A 377 15.40 20.30 -15.07
C LEU A 377 14.57 20.80 -13.89
N GLN A 378 14.20 19.91 -12.96
CA GLN A 378 13.43 20.26 -11.77
C GLN A 378 14.18 21.27 -10.88
N GLU A 379 15.50 21.13 -10.73
CA GLU A 379 16.34 22.09 -10.01
C GLU A 379 16.35 23.48 -10.69
N LYS A 380 16.45 23.51 -12.03
CA LYS A 380 16.45 24.78 -12.78
C LYS A 380 15.08 25.44 -12.82
N GLU A 381 13.99 24.67 -12.90
CA GLU A 381 12.63 25.18 -12.79
C GLU A 381 12.34 25.75 -11.41
N THR A 382 12.78 25.07 -10.34
CA THR A 382 12.62 25.58 -8.97
C THR A 382 13.44 26.84 -8.71
N GLN A 383 14.63 26.96 -9.30
CA GLN A 383 15.44 28.20 -9.30
C GLN A 383 14.81 29.34 -10.13
N ALA A 384 13.91 29.02 -11.06
CA ALA A 384 13.15 29.99 -11.84
C ALA A 384 11.79 30.37 -11.21
N ARG A 385 11.37 29.70 -10.12
CA ARG A 385 10.13 30.00 -9.40
C ARG A 385 10.26 31.23 -8.49
N ALA A 386 9.15 31.94 -8.30
CA ALA A 386 9.07 33.06 -7.38
C ALA A 386 9.31 32.57 -5.91
N PRO A 387 9.97 33.36 -5.05
CA PRO A 387 10.28 32.98 -3.67
C PRO A 387 9.04 32.59 -2.83
N SER A 388 7.87 33.14 -3.14
CA SER A 388 6.59 32.81 -2.47
C SER A 388 6.14 31.37 -2.70
N ASP A 389 6.37 30.83 -3.89
CA ASP A 389 5.89 29.51 -4.28
C ASP A 389 6.79 28.41 -3.68
N LEU A 390 8.08 28.70 -3.51
CA LEU A 390 9.04 27.85 -2.80
C LEU A 390 8.69 27.71 -1.32
N GLN A 391 8.25 28.79 -0.66
CA GLN A 391 7.79 28.75 0.72
C GLN A 391 6.50 27.92 0.87
N ALA A 392 5.51 28.14 0.01
CA ALA A 392 4.26 27.36 0.05
C ALA A 392 4.50 25.85 -0.17
N LEU A 393 5.42 25.49 -1.07
CA LEU A 393 5.83 24.10 -1.29
C LEU A 393 6.57 23.50 -0.09
N ALA A 394 7.50 24.23 0.51
CA ALA A 394 8.23 23.79 1.70
C ALA A 394 7.29 23.61 2.90
N GLU A 395 6.32 24.52 3.09
CA GLU A 395 5.31 24.43 4.13
C GLU A 395 4.38 23.23 3.91
N ALA A 396 3.93 23.01 2.67
CA ALA A 396 3.11 21.84 2.33
C ALA A 396 3.87 20.51 2.50
N GLN A 397 5.14 20.46 2.10
CA GLN A 397 6.00 19.28 2.28
C GLN A 397 6.25 18.99 3.76
N ALA A 398 6.62 20.00 4.55
CA ALA A 398 6.78 19.86 6.00
C ALA A 398 5.48 19.39 6.65
N ARG A 399 4.32 19.90 6.20
CA ARG A 399 3.02 19.46 6.71
C ARG A 399 2.73 17.99 6.40
N ILE A 400 3.02 17.54 5.18
CA ILE A 400 2.87 16.13 4.76
C ILE A 400 3.78 15.23 5.60
N GLU A 401 5.02 15.63 5.88
CA GLU A 401 5.93 14.88 6.74
C GLU A 401 5.37 14.73 8.16
N THR A 402 4.88 15.82 8.77
CA THR A 402 4.22 15.74 10.08
C THR A 402 3.01 14.81 10.08
N LEU A 403 2.16 14.85 9.05
CA LEU A 403 1.00 13.97 8.93
C LEU A 403 1.41 12.50 8.79
N ASN A 404 2.50 12.21 8.07
CA ASN A 404 3.03 10.86 7.93
C ASN A 404 3.57 10.33 9.28
N THR A 405 4.23 11.17 10.07
CA THR A 405 4.67 10.78 11.42
C THR A 405 3.49 10.50 12.34
N GLU A 406 2.46 11.35 12.34
CA GLU A 406 1.24 11.15 13.13
C GLU A 406 0.49 9.86 12.73
N LEU A 407 0.40 9.57 11.43
CA LEU A 407 -0.18 8.31 10.91
C LEU A 407 0.64 7.09 11.33
N GLY A 408 1.97 7.19 11.31
CA GLY A 408 2.86 6.13 11.77
C GLY A 408 2.65 5.81 13.26
N GLU A 409 2.56 6.83 14.10
CA GLU A 409 2.29 6.69 15.53
C GLU A 409 0.90 6.10 15.80
N ALA A 410 -0.14 6.57 15.10
CA ALA A 410 -1.49 6.04 15.23
C ALA A 410 -1.58 4.55 14.85
N ARG A 411 -0.92 4.14 13.76
CA ARG A 411 -0.85 2.73 13.34
C ARG A 411 -0.10 1.87 14.35
N ALA A 412 1.00 2.36 14.91
CA ALA A 412 1.74 1.65 15.94
C ALA A 412 0.92 1.47 17.22
N ARG A 413 0.15 2.48 17.62
CA ARG A 413 -0.81 2.37 18.74
C ARG A 413 -1.88 1.33 18.46
N LEU A 414 -2.47 1.35 17.26
CA LEU A 414 -3.50 0.38 16.87
C LEU A 414 -2.97 -1.06 16.87
N SER A 415 -1.76 -1.30 16.36
CA SER A 415 -1.15 -2.65 16.40
C SER A 415 -0.82 -3.10 17.82
N ALA A 416 -0.35 -2.19 18.68
CA ALA A 416 -0.08 -2.50 20.09
C ALA A 416 -1.37 -2.88 20.83
N LEU A 417 -2.44 -2.13 20.59
CA LEU A 417 -3.78 -2.39 21.09
C LEU A 417 -4.33 -3.74 20.57
N GLU A 418 -4.18 -4.05 19.29
CA GLU A 418 -4.59 -5.35 18.72
C GLU A 418 -3.78 -6.52 19.30
N ALA A 419 -2.48 -6.34 19.55
CA ALA A 419 -1.64 -7.33 20.21
C ALA A 419 -2.07 -7.57 21.68
N GLU A 420 -2.38 -6.49 22.41
CA GLU A 420 -2.88 -6.60 23.79
C GLU A 420 -4.24 -7.33 23.83
N LEU A 421 -5.14 -7.02 22.89
CA LEU A 421 -6.41 -7.73 22.73
C LEU A 421 -6.23 -9.21 22.38
N ALA A 422 -5.26 -9.55 21.54
CA ALA A 422 -4.97 -10.94 21.19
C ALA A 422 -4.52 -11.73 22.43
N VAL A 423 -3.64 -11.14 23.25
CA VAL A 423 -3.19 -11.73 24.52
C VAL A 423 -4.35 -11.89 25.50
N LYS A 424 -5.17 -10.85 25.70
CA LYS A 424 -6.36 -10.92 26.58
C LYS A 424 -7.43 -11.88 26.04
N GLY A 425 -7.58 -11.99 24.73
CA GLY A 425 -8.46 -12.94 24.05
C GLY A 425 -8.06 -14.39 24.29
N GLN A 426 -6.76 -14.71 24.19
CA GLN A 426 -6.22 -16.03 24.53
C GLN A 426 -6.44 -16.36 26.02
N GLN A 427 -6.24 -15.39 26.92
CA GLN A 427 -6.50 -15.56 28.36
C GLN A 427 -7.98 -15.81 28.66
N ALA A 428 -8.89 -15.08 28.01
CA ALA A 428 -10.33 -15.27 28.16
C ALA A 428 -10.82 -16.62 27.61
N GLN A 429 -10.23 -17.09 26.51
CA GLN A 429 -10.55 -18.39 25.92
C GLN A 429 -10.05 -19.54 26.80
N ALA A 430 -8.82 -19.45 27.32
CA ALA A 430 -8.29 -20.42 28.28
C ALA A 430 -9.14 -20.50 29.57
N ALA A 431 -9.63 -19.36 30.08
CA ALA A 431 -10.54 -19.31 31.21
C ALA A 431 -11.93 -19.93 30.89
N GLY A 432 -12.42 -19.73 29.67
CA GLY A 432 -13.65 -20.35 29.16
C GLY A 432 -13.56 -21.87 29.08
N ASP A 433 -12.47 -22.39 28.55
CA ASP A 433 -12.22 -23.82 28.40
C ASP A 433 -12.06 -24.52 29.77
N ALA A 434 -11.37 -23.88 30.72
CA ALA A 434 -11.25 -24.37 32.09
C ALA A 434 -12.60 -24.43 32.82
N ALA A 435 -13.44 -23.40 32.65
CA ALA A 435 -14.80 -23.38 33.23
C ALA A 435 -15.70 -24.47 32.62
N GLY A 436 -15.57 -24.73 31.31
CA GLY A 436 -16.26 -25.83 30.63
C GLY A 436 -15.83 -27.21 31.14
N ALA A 437 -14.53 -27.42 31.37
CA ALA A 437 -14.00 -28.65 31.94
C ALA A 437 -14.50 -28.91 33.37
N LEU A 438 -14.52 -27.88 34.23
CA LEU A 438 -15.06 -27.98 35.60
C LEU A 438 -16.55 -28.32 35.61
N LYS A 439 -17.33 -27.77 34.69
CA LYS A 439 -18.77 -28.10 34.55
C LYS A 439 -18.98 -29.57 34.17
N ARG A 440 -18.19 -30.10 33.23
CA ARG A 440 -18.24 -31.51 32.81
C ARG A 440 -17.84 -32.47 33.94
N LEU A 441 -16.80 -32.14 34.69
CA LEU A 441 -16.40 -32.93 35.86
C LEU A 441 -17.49 -32.94 36.94
N ARG A 442 -18.17 -31.81 37.15
CA ARG A 442 -19.27 -31.70 38.11
C ARG A 442 -20.48 -32.55 37.71
N THR A 443 -20.87 -32.53 36.44
CA THR A 443 -21.98 -33.37 35.95
C THR A 443 -21.62 -34.85 36.09
N LEU A 444 -20.38 -35.22 35.77
CA LEU A 444 -19.90 -36.60 35.89
C LEU A 444 -20.02 -37.08 37.35
N ILE A 445 -19.51 -36.30 38.31
CA ILE A 445 -19.60 -36.64 39.73
C ILE A 445 -21.07 -36.78 40.20
N ALA A 446 -21.96 -35.91 39.72
CA ALA A 446 -23.38 -35.98 40.07
C ALA A 446 -24.08 -37.23 39.51
N ASP A 447 -23.78 -37.59 38.26
CA ASP A 447 -24.33 -38.79 37.61
C ASP A 447 -23.79 -40.08 38.26
N LEU A 448 -22.52 -40.06 38.68
CA LEU A 448 -21.91 -41.17 39.41
C LEU A 448 -22.48 -41.35 40.83
N ALA A 449 -22.81 -40.25 41.51
CA ALA A 449 -23.46 -40.30 42.81
C ALA A 449 -24.87 -40.93 42.72
N ARG A 450 -25.62 -40.69 41.63
CA ARG A 450 -26.93 -41.32 41.37
C ARG A 450 -26.82 -42.84 41.21
N LEU A 451 -25.73 -43.31 40.61
CA LEU A 451 -25.44 -44.73 40.41
C LEU A 451 -24.82 -45.41 41.64
N GLN A 452 -24.67 -44.69 42.76
CA GLN A 452 -23.99 -45.18 43.98
C GLN A 452 -22.60 -45.76 43.68
N ALA A 453 -21.90 -45.14 42.73
CA ALA A 453 -20.61 -45.62 42.27
C ALA A 453 -19.55 -45.51 43.37
N THR A 454 -18.68 -46.52 43.48
CA THR A 454 -17.61 -46.58 44.47
C THR A 454 -16.25 -46.68 43.80
N PHE A 455 -15.27 -45.94 44.31
CA PHE A 455 -13.91 -46.00 43.77
C PHE A 455 -13.20 -47.28 44.22
N THR A 456 -12.64 -48.01 43.27
CA THR A 456 -11.83 -49.21 43.51
C THR A 456 -10.52 -49.13 42.73
N GLU A 457 -9.54 -49.99 43.06
CA GLU A 457 -8.25 -50.06 42.33
C GLU A 457 -8.41 -50.45 40.84
N GLN A 458 -9.55 -51.04 40.47
CA GLN A 458 -9.84 -51.52 39.11
C GLN A 458 -10.67 -50.53 38.29
N GLY A 459 -10.96 -49.35 38.84
CA GLY A 459 -11.82 -48.34 38.23
C GLY A 459 -13.04 -48.01 39.10
N LEU A 460 -13.98 -47.29 38.51
CA LEU A 460 -15.18 -46.88 39.21
C LEU A 460 -16.25 -47.96 39.13
N LEU A 461 -16.64 -48.49 40.28
CA LEU A 461 -17.51 -49.65 40.39
C LEU A 461 -18.96 -49.25 40.67
N VAL A 462 -19.85 -49.62 39.76
CA VAL A 462 -21.30 -49.62 39.95
C VAL A 462 -21.76 -51.06 40.22
N ARG A 463 -22.44 -51.29 41.34
CA ARG A 463 -22.93 -52.62 41.72
C ARG A 463 -24.43 -52.69 41.55
N PHE A 464 -24.90 -53.71 40.84
CA PHE A 464 -26.32 -54.02 40.73
C PHE A 464 -26.63 -55.37 41.37
N ALA A 465 -27.53 -55.37 42.35
CA ALA A 465 -28.05 -56.62 42.89
C ALA A 465 -28.90 -57.36 41.84
N GLU A 466 -28.95 -58.69 41.91
CA GLU A 466 -29.82 -59.49 41.02
C GLU A 466 -31.28 -59.03 41.06
N SER A 467 -31.75 -58.55 42.21
CA SER A 467 -33.10 -58.00 42.40
C SER A 467 -33.33 -56.68 41.66
N GLU A 468 -32.30 -55.85 41.48
CA GLU A 468 -32.38 -54.58 40.77
C GLU A 468 -32.44 -54.77 39.25
N LEU A 469 -31.70 -55.77 38.76
CA LEU A 469 -31.76 -56.19 37.36
C LEU A 469 -32.91 -57.17 37.08
N ARG A 470 -33.62 -57.61 38.13
CA ARG A 470 -34.85 -58.41 38.07
C ARG A 470 -34.70 -59.72 37.28
N PHE A 471 -33.54 -60.38 37.39
CA PHE A 471 -33.36 -61.70 36.79
C PHE A 471 -34.25 -62.75 37.47
N ALA A 472 -34.94 -63.59 36.69
CA ALA A 472 -35.62 -64.75 37.22
C ALA A 472 -34.62 -65.82 37.72
N PRO A 473 -34.97 -66.63 38.73
CA PRO A 473 -34.09 -67.67 39.25
C PRO A 473 -33.59 -68.61 38.14
N GLY A 474 -32.27 -68.78 38.04
CA GLY A 474 -31.64 -69.65 37.04
C GLY A 474 -31.75 -69.16 35.59
N ARG A 475 -32.19 -67.92 35.35
CA ARG A 475 -32.28 -67.32 34.01
C ARG A 475 -31.24 -66.23 33.80
N THR A 476 -30.93 -66.00 32.53
CA THR A 476 -30.00 -64.99 32.02
C THR A 476 -30.72 -63.86 31.28
N GLU A 477 -32.03 -63.95 31.12
CA GLU A 477 -32.84 -62.95 30.41
C GLU A 477 -33.23 -61.80 31.34
N LEU A 478 -33.00 -60.56 30.88
CA LEU A 478 -33.52 -59.35 31.52
C LEU A 478 -35.00 -59.17 31.16
N PRO A 479 -35.86 -58.70 32.06
CA PRO A 479 -37.26 -58.47 31.75
C PRO A 479 -37.42 -57.38 30.69
N ALA A 480 -38.46 -57.51 29.86
CA ALA A 480 -38.88 -56.44 28.96
C ALA A 480 -39.43 -55.27 29.79
N GLY A 481 -38.87 -54.06 29.60
CA GLY A 481 -39.29 -52.85 30.28
C GLY A 481 -38.13 -51.93 30.66
N GLU A 482 -38.47 -50.83 31.33
CA GLU A 482 -37.50 -49.85 31.83
C GLU A 482 -36.69 -50.44 32.99
N LEU A 483 -35.38 -50.21 32.95
CA LEU A 483 -34.44 -50.59 34.00
C LEU A 483 -33.72 -49.30 34.41
N PRO A 484 -34.29 -48.50 35.33
CA PRO A 484 -33.86 -47.11 35.56
C PRO A 484 -32.36 -46.96 35.82
N ASN A 485 -31.76 -47.92 36.54
CA ASN A 485 -30.34 -47.91 36.83
C ASN A 485 -29.47 -48.19 35.59
N LEU A 486 -29.94 -49.06 34.68
CA LEU A 486 -29.26 -49.37 33.43
C LEU A 486 -29.47 -48.27 32.39
N ASP A 487 -30.65 -47.62 32.41
CA ASP A 487 -30.95 -46.42 31.61
C ASP A 487 -30.04 -45.27 32.05
N CYS A 488 -29.91 -45.02 33.35
CA CYS A 488 -28.99 -44.00 33.90
C CYS A 488 -27.52 -44.29 33.56
N LEU A 489 -27.10 -45.55 33.60
CA LEU A 489 -25.74 -45.95 33.20
C LEU A 489 -25.50 -45.76 31.69
N ALA A 490 -26.49 -46.08 30.86
CA ALA A 490 -26.39 -45.85 29.43
C ALA A 490 -26.32 -44.35 29.11
N GLU A 491 -27.13 -43.51 29.75
CA GLU A 491 -27.04 -42.06 29.57
C GLU A 491 -25.68 -41.50 30.01
N LEU A 492 -25.10 -42.04 31.09
CA LEU A 492 -23.74 -41.70 31.49
C LEU A 492 -22.71 -42.08 30.42
N LEU A 493 -22.74 -43.33 29.93
CA LEU A 493 -21.82 -43.79 28.89
C LEU A 493 -22.00 -43.05 27.55
N LYS A 494 -23.20 -42.52 27.26
CA LYS A 494 -23.42 -41.63 26.11
C LYS A 494 -22.82 -40.24 26.33
N THR A 495 -22.97 -39.71 27.53
CA THR A 495 -22.51 -38.37 27.91
C THR A 495 -20.98 -38.30 27.96
N TYR A 496 -20.32 -39.40 28.30
CA TYR A 496 -18.86 -39.52 28.42
C TYR A 496 -18.34 -40.64 27.49
N PRO A 497 -18.09 -40.36 26.19
CA PRO A 497 -17.64 -41.33 25.20
C PRO A 497 -16.31 -42.01 25.51
N GLU A 498 -15.47 -41.36 26.32
CA GLU A 498 -14.17 -41.84 26.78
C GLU A 498 -14.27 -43.04 27.72
N LEU A 499 -15.39 -43.20 28.43
CA LEU A 499 -15.55 -44.29 29.41
C LEU A 499 -15.87 -45.62 28.72
N LYS A 500 -15.23 -46.70 29.17
CA LYS A 500 -15.54 -48.08 28.81
C LYS A 500 -16.11 -48.80 30.01
N ALA A 501 -16.97 -49.79 29.77
CA ALA A 501 -17.57 -50.58 30.83
C ALA A 501 -17.16 -52.05 30.76
N ARG A 502 -16.64 -52.59 31.86
CA ARG A 502 -16.41 -54.01 32.07
C ARG A 502 -17.47 -54.57 33.00
N ILE A 503 -18.27 -55.49 32.49
CA ILE A 503 -19.44 -56.06 33.14
C ILE A 503 -19.07 -57.44 33.67
N GLU A 504 -19.13 -57.61 34.98
CA GLU A 504 -18.77 -58.84 35.69
C GLU A 504 -20.00 -59.46 36.35
N GLY A 505 -20.34 -60.69 35.95
CA GLY A 505 -21.44 -61.45 36.53
C GLY A 505 -20.96 -62.34 37.68
N HIS A 506 -21.73 -62.41 38.77
CA HIS A 506 -21.42 -63.26 39.93
C HIS A 506 -22.64 -64.08 40.36
N THR A 507 -22.38 -65.28 40.89
CA THR A 507 -23.39 -66.14 41.51
C THR A 507 -23.06 -66.40 42.98
N ASP A 508 -24.01 -66.96 43.72
CA ASP A 508 -23.69 -67.65 44.97
C ASP A 508 -23.09 -69.04 44.70
N SER A 509 -22.61 -69.71 45.75
CA SER A 509 -21.96 -71.02 45.65
C SER A 509 -22.92 -72.20 45.64
N SER A 510 -24.23 -71.99 45.50
CA SER A 510 -25.23 -73.06 45.51
C SER A 510 -25.30 -73.72 44.13
N GLY A 511 -25.43 -75.04 44.08
CA GLY A 511 -25.55 -75.79 42.82
C GLY A 511 -24.20 -76.09 42.15
N ASN A 512 -24.24 -76.39 40.85
CA ASN A 512 -23.07 -76.84 40.10
C ASN A 512 -22.17 -75.65 39.69
N PRO A 513 -20.86 -75.67 40.00
CA PRO A 513 -19.94 -74.58 39.64
C PRO A 513 -19.88 -74.25 38.15
N SER A 514 -19.95 -75.27 37.28
CA SER A 514 -19.95 -75.08 35.82
C SER A 514 -21.22 -74.38 35.34
N LEU A 515 -22.38 -74.76 35.89
CA LEU A 515 -23.64 -74.08 35.60
C LEU A 515 -23.65 -72.64 36.12
N ASN A 516 -23.05 -72.39 37.29
CA ASN A 516 -22.91 -71.04 37.85
C ASN A 516 -21.99 -70.16 37.01
N GLN A 517 -20.93 -70.73 36.43
CA GLN A 517 -20.05 -70.02 35.49
C GLN A 517 -20.84 -69.61 34.24
N THR A 518 -21.55 -70.55 33.60
CA THR A 518 -22.41 -70.25 32.44
C THR A 518 -23.50 -69.22 32.77
N LEU A 519 -24.13 -69.34 33.94
CA LEU A 519 -25.17 -68.42 34.40
C LEU A 519 -24.62 -66.99 34.61
N SER A 520 -23.45 -66.86 35.23
CA SER A 520 -22.81 -65.56 35.43
C SER A 520 -22.40 -64.89 34.11
N GLN A 521 -21.85 -65.66 33.17
CA GLN A 521 -21.46 -65.18 31.84
C GLN A 521 -22.68 -64.71 31.06
N GLY A 522 -23.74 -65.52 30.99
CA GLY A 522 -24.96 -65.16 30.27
C GLY A 522 -25.67 -63.93 30.85
N ARG A 523 -25.58 -63.71 32.17
CA ARG A 523 -26.10 -62.48 32.81
C ARG A 523 -25.28 -61.25 32.46
N ALA A 524 -23.95 -61.36 32.46
CA ALA A 524 -23.07 -60.26 32.05
C ALA A 524 -23.31 -59.90 30.57
N GLU A 525 -23.47 -60.91 29.71
CA GLU A 525 -23.80 -60.73 28.29
C GLU A 525 -25.17 -60.10 28.06
N ALA A 526 -26.18 -60.48 28.86
CA ALA A 526 -27.51 -59.87 28.78
C ALA A 526 -27.48 -58.39 29.16
N VAL A 527 -26.72 -58.01 30.19
CA VAL A 527 -26.51 -56.60 30.56
C VAL A 527 -25.75 -55.86 29.44
N ARG A 528 -24.74 -56.48 28.83
CA ARG A 528 -24.03 -55.92 27.68
C ARG A 528 -24.98 -55.68 26.49
N ALA A 529 -25.77 -56.69 26.12
CA ALA A 529 -26.75 -56.57 25.04
C ALA A 529 -27.79 -55.48 25.33
N ALA A 530 -28.21 -55.35 26.58
CA ALA A 530 -29.15 -54.32 27.00
C ALA A 530 -28.57 -52.90 26.95
N LEU A 531 -27.26 -52.72 27.18
CA LEU A 531 -26.57 -51.44 26.98
C LEU A 531 -26.35 -51.14 25.49
N ILE A 532 -26.05 -52.15 24.67
CA ILE A 532 -25.96 -51.99 23.20
C ILE A 532 -27.32 -51.56 22.63
N ALA A 533 -28.41 -52.19 23.07
CA ALA A 533 -29.76 -51.81 22.66
C ALA A 533 -30.13 -50.37 23.07
N ARG A 534 -29.46 -49.82 24.10
CA ARG A 534 -29.59 -48.43 24.53
C ARG A 534 -28.68 -47.47 23.74
N GLY A 535 -27.93 -47.95 22.75
CA GLY A 535 -27.11 -47.14 21.86
C GLY A 535 -25.65 -46.98 22.30
N ILE A 536 -25.15 -47.83 23.19
CA ILE A 536 -23.72 -47.85 23.53
C ILE A 536 -22.95 -48.71 22.54
N ASP A 537 -21.82 -48.21 22.07
CA ASP A 537 -20.93 -48.92 21.16
C ASP A 537 -20.47 -50.27 21.76
N PRO A 538 -20.69 -51.40 21.06
CA PRO A 538 -20.23 -52.72 21.49
C PRO A 538 -18.73 -52.82 21.81
N GLU A 539 -17.88 -51.99 21.19
CA GLU A 539 -16.43 -51.96 21.43
C GLU A 539 -16.07 -51.37 22.79
N ARG A 540 -16.96 -50.55 23.37
CA ARG A 540 -16.79 -49.94 24.70
C ARG A 540 -17.25 -50.86 25.83
N LEU A 541 -17.77 -52.05 25.51
CA LEU A 541 -18.43 -52.95 26.47
C LEU A 541 -17.80 -54.34 26.45
N SER A 542 -17.27 -54.77 27.59
CA SER A 542 -16.79 -56.15 27.82
C SER A 542 -17.65 -56.85 28.86
N ALA A 543 -17.86 -58.16 28.70
CA ALA A 543 -18.69 -58.97 29.60
C ALA A 543 -17.96 -60.25 30.02
N GLN A 544 -17.90 -60.50 31.32
CA GLN A 544 -17.22 -61.65 31.92
C GLN A 544 -18.03 -62.26 33.06
N GLY A 545 -18.25 -63.57 33.04
CA GLY A 545 -18.78 -64.34 34.15
C GLY A 545 -17.66 -64.77 35.09
N LEU A 546 -17.84 -64.58 36.39
CA LEU A 546 -16.89 -65.02 37.41
C LEU A 546 -17.44 -66.13 38.32
N GLY A 547 -18.68 -66.57 38.07
CA GLY A 547 -19.35 -67.60 38.86
C GLY A 547 -19.31 -67.30 40.36
N PRO A 548 -19.08 -68.30 41.22
CA PRO A 548 -18.99 -68.12 42.67
C PRO A 548 -17.56 -67.75 43.15
N SER A 549 -16.61 -67.50 42.25
CA SER A 549 -15.17 -67.40 42.58
C SER A 549 -14.80 -66.15 43.39
N ARG A 550 -15.64 -65.11 43.37
CA ARG A 550 -15.44 -63.83 44.09
C ARG A 550 -16.67 -63.45 44.93
N PRO A 551 -16.89 -64.09 46.09
CA PRO A 551 -18.01 -63.76 46.98
C PRO A 551 -17.75 -62.46 47.76
N LEU A 552 -18.77 -61.60 47.89
CA LEU A 552 -18.75 -60.42 48.77
C LEU A 552 -19.11 -60.75 50.22
N ALA A 553 -19.89 -61.81 50.43
CA ALA A 553 -20.38 -62.21 51.74
C ALA A 553 -20.37 -63.74 51.90
N ALA A 554 -20.45 -64.23 53.13
CA ALA A 554 -20.45 -65.66 53.40
C ALA A 554 -21.70 -66.34 52.80
N ASN A 555 -21.49 -67.37 51.97
CA ASN A 555 -22.58 -68.15 51.34
C ASN A 555 -23.41 -68.98 52.33
N ALA A 556 -23.02 -69.04 53.61
CA ALA A 556 -23.75 -69.77 54.65
C ALA A 556 -25.14 -69.17 54.93
N THR A 557 -25.29 -67.84 54.79
CA THR A 557 -26.55 -67.15 55.09
C THR A 557 -27.34 -66.81 53.83
N ALA A 558 -28.67 -66.76 53.94
CA ALA A 558 -29.53 -66.37 52.82
C ALA A 558 -29.24 -64.93 52.34
N GLU A 559 -28.97 -64.03 53.28
CA GLU A 559 -28.57 -62.64 52.99
C GLU A 559 -27.22 -62.57 52.27
N GLY A 560 -26.23 -63.36 52.70
CA GLY A 560 -24.92 -63.42 52.05
C GLY A 560 -24.99 -63.96 50.62
N ARG A 561 -25.81 -65.00 50.39
CA ARG A 561 -26.07 -65.52 49.03
C ARG A 561 -26.74 -64.48 48.14
N ALA A 562 -27.71 -63.73 48.67
CA ALA A 562 -28.37 -62.65 47.92
C ALA A 562 -27.38 -61.55 47.51
N LYS A 563 -26.44 -61.16 48.38
CA LYS A 563 -25.37 -60.19 48.05
C LYS A 563 -24.38 -60.72 47.01
N ASN A 564 -24.14 -62.03 46.97
CA ASN A 564 -23.22 -62.64 46.01
C ASN A 564 -23.80 -62.74 44.59
N ARG A 565 -25.12 -62.85 44.45
CA ARG A 565 -25.82 -62.80 43.17
C ARG A 565 -25.97 -61.34 42.71
N ARG A 566 -25.04 -60.90 41.88
CA ARG A 566 -24.92 -59.50 41.44
C ARG A 566 -24.25 -59.39 40.09
N VAL A 567 -24.38 -58.20 39.50
CA VAL A 567 -23.53 -57.76 38.39
C VAL A 567 -22.75 -56.55 38.85
N GLU A 568 -21.45 -56.58 38.64
CA GLU A 568 -20.53 -55.48 38.90
C GLU A 568 -20.15 -54.84 37.58
N ILE A 569 -20.16 -53.51 37.50
CA ILE A 569 -19.76 -52.80 36.29
C ILE A 569 -18.64 -51.84 36.65
N TYR A 570 -17.47 -52.09 36.10
CA TYR A 570 -16.29 -51.25 36.24
C TYR A 570 -16.24 -50.28 35.07
N LEU A 571 -16.34 -48.99 35.38
CA LEU A 571 -16.09 -47.90 34.45
C LEU A 571 -14.59 -47.58 34.47
N ILE A 572 -13.97 -47.69 33.31
CA ILE A 572 -12.53 -47.51 33.07
C ILE A 572 -12.32 -46.57 31.88
N GLU A 573 -11.23 -45.81 31.87
CA GLU A 573 -10.79 -45.01 30.71
C GLU A 573 -10.21 -45.86 29.56
#